data_AF-A0A1I7U5M7-F1
#
_entry.id   AF-A0A1I7U5M7-F1
#
_cell.length_a   1.000
_cell.length_b   1.000
_cell.length_c   1.000
_cell.angle_alpha   90.00
_cell.angle_beta   90.00
_cell.angle_gamma   90.00
#
_symmetry.space_group_name_H-M   'P 1'
#
loop_
_entity.id
_entity.type
_entity.pdbx_description
1 polymer ?
#
loop_
_entity_poly.entity_id
_entity_poly.type
_entity_poly.pdbx_seq_one_letter_code
_entity_poly.pdbx_strand_id
1 'polypeptide(L)'
;MTRYYACLAVCTIASVKEFEPAVIKSGTLQLVEPFLHAHDPAIFAIEHRKYAQGRPKEWLERLLPMLKSSRREARSVAAFHFTLEATIKKEQNKLDVFQKPAASNSKLTMTDCVIQNHLRHQPPFWPNANYGPDYRLSPFIFYTALPTSSAG
;
A
#
# COMPACT_ATOMS: atom_id res chain seq x y z
N MET A 1 0.66 13.87 8.88
CA MET A 1 -0.68 13.70 8.24
C MET A 1 -0.88 14.50 6.95
N THR A 2 -0.75 15.83 6.94
CA THR A 2 -1.05 16.64 5.74
C THR A 2 -0.21 16.26 4.53
N ARG A 3 1.12 16.15 4.70
CA ARG A 3 2.04 15.74 3.63
C ARG A 3 1.73 14.35 3.09
N TYR A 4 1.35 13.43 3.97
CA TYR A 4 0.94 12.07 3.61
C TYR A 4 -0.28 12.06 2.68
N TYR A 5 -1.36 12.75 3.06
CA TYR A 5 -2.57 12.82 2.23
C TYR A 5 -2.37 13.63 0.95
N ALA A 6 -1.49 14.64 0.96
CA ALA A 6 -1.09 15.35 -0.25
C ALA A 6 -0.34 14.41 -1.23
N CYS A 7 0.61 13.60 -0.73
CA CYS A 7 1.30 12.60 -1.54
C CYS A 7 0.32 11.58 -2.11
N LEU A 8 -0.61 11.08 -1.28
CA LEU A 8 -1.65 10.15 -1.71
C LEU A 8 -2.50 10.75 -2.84
N ALA A 9 -3.02 11.97 -2.66
CA ALA A 9 -3.85 12.63 -3.66
C ALA A 9 -3.12 12.85 -4.99
N VAL A 10 -1.89 13.40 -4.95
CA VAL A 10 -1.08 13.62 -6.15
C VAL A 10 -0.79 12.30 -6.87
N CYS A 11 -0.44 11.25 -6.13
CA CYS A 11 -0.19 9.93 -6.68
C CYS A 11 -1.45 9.25 -7.24
N THR A 12 -2.62 9.47 -6.64
CA THR A 12 -3.90 9.01 -7.19
C THR A 12 -4.17 9.68 -8.52
N ILE A 13 -4.00 11.00 -8.62
CA ILE A 13 -4.17 11.73 -9.87
C ILE A 13 -3.15 11.27 -10.92
N ALA A 14 -1.88 11.09 -10.52
CA ALA A 14 -0.81 10.58 -11.40
C ALA A 14 -1.05 9.15 -11.91
N SER A 15 -1.90 8.37 -11.25
CA SER A 15 -2.25 7.02 -11.69
C SER A 15 -3.28 6.98 -12.83
N VAL A 16 -3.90 8.14 -13.13
CA VAL A 16 -4.83 8.31 -14.25
C VAL A 16 -4.05 8.85 -15.45
N LYS A 17 -3.99 8.07 -16.54
CA LYS A 17 -3.19 8.39 -17.75
C LYS A 17 -3.48 9.77 -18.33
N GLU A 18 -4.72 10.23 -18.24
CA GLU A 18 -5.15 11.54 -18.74
C GLU A 18 -4.48 12.70 -17.98
N PHE A 19 -4.28 12.58 -16.66
CA PHE A 19 -3.74 13.63 -15.82
C PHE A 19 -2.23 13.48 -15.53
N GLU A 20 -1.67 12.31 -15.82
CA GLU A 20 -0.26 11.97 -15.60
C GLU A 20 0.72 13.05 -16.15
N PRO A 21 0.59 13.57 -17.38
CA PRO A 21 1.51 14.60 -17.89
C PRO A 21 1.46 15.91 -17.10
N ALA A 22 0.27 16.33 -16.66
CA ALA A 22 0.10 17.56 -15.89
C ALA A 22 0.73 17.45 -14.50
N VAL A 23 0.59 16.29 -13.85
CA VAL A 23 1.20 16.02 -12.54
C VAL A 23 2.73 15.89 -12.62
N ILE A 24 3.27 15.42 -13.75
CA ILE A 24 4.72 15.44 -13.97
C ILE A 24 5.20 16.88 -14.13
N LYS A 25 4.48 17.68 -14.93
CA LYS A 25 4.82 19.08 -15.17
C LYS A 25 4.79 19.93 -13.90
N SER A 26 3.92 19.62 -12.94
CA SER A 26 3.87 20.34 -11.65
C SER A 26 5.08 20.07 -10.75
N GLY A 27 5.90 19.03 -11.03
CA GLY A 27 7.07 18.67 -10.23
C GLY A 27 6.74 18.08 -8.85
N THR A 28 5.46 17.93 -8.50
CA THR A 28 5.03 17.54 -7.15
C THR A 28 5.37 16.09 -6.80
N LEU A 29 5.56 15.22 -7.80
CA LEU A 29 5.94 13.81 -7.57
C LEU A 29 7.33 13.67 -6.93
N GLN A 30 8.24 14.63 -7.15
CA GLN A 30 9.59 14.61 -6.59
C GLN A 30 9.60 14.71 -5.06
N LEU A 31 8.50 15.15 -4.44
CA LEU A 31 8.35 15.25 -2.99
C LEU A 31 7.91 13.94 -2.34
N VAL A 32 7.41 12.98 -3.14
CA VAL A 32 6.84 11.74 -2.66
C VAL A 32 7.92 10.79 -2.15
N GLU A 33 8.99 10.61 -2.94
CA GLU A 33 10.10 9.74 -2.58
C GLU A 33 10.79 10.17 -1.27
N PRO A 34 11.20 11.44 -1.09
CA PRO A 34 11.76 11.92 0.18
C PRO A 34 10.82 11.72 1.37
N PHE A 35 9.51 11.92 1.16
CA PHE A 35 8.52 11.67 2.20
C PHE A 35 8.50 10.20 2.61
N LEU A 36 8.45 9.28 1.65
CA LEU A 36 8.42 7.84 1.93
C LEU A 36 9.75 7.36 2.54
N HIS A 37 10.88 7.92 2.14
CA HIS A 37 12.19 7.62 2.74
C HIS A 37 12.25 7.97 4.23
N ALA A 38 11.58 9.05 4.64
CA ALA A 38 11.64 9.58 6.00
C ALA A 38 10.68 8.89 6.98
N HIS A 39 9.79 8.01 6.51
CA HIS A 39 8.76 7.40 7.37
C HIS A 39 8.68 5.89 7.16
N ASP A 40 8.65 5.14 8.26
CA ASP A 40 8.28 3.72 8.23
C ASP A 40 6.75 3.58 8.32
N PRO A 41 6.10 2.83 7.43
CA PRO A 41 4.63 2.72 7.41
C PRO A 41 4.03 2.08 8.66
N ALA A 42 4.73 1.17 9.34
CA ALA A 42 4.23 0.51 10.55
C ALA A 42 4.33 1.45 11.76
N ILE A 43 5.46 2.13 11.94
CA ILE A 43 5.62 3.18 12.97
C ILE A 43 4.61 4.30 12.72
N PHE A 44 4.49 4.73 11.47
CA PHE A 44 3.58 5.79 11.08
C PHE A 44 2.11 5.42 11.36
N ALA A 45 1.73 4.14 11.19
CA ALA A 45 0.41 3.63 11.53
C ALA A 45 0.12 3.75 13.04
N ILE A 46 1.10 3.46 13.89
CA ILE A 46 0.97 3.56 15.35
C ILE A 46 0.80 5.03 15.76
N GLU A 47 1.70 5.91 15.29
CA GLU A 47 1.70 7.34 15.63
C GLU A 47 0.42 8.06 15.20
N HIS A 48 -0.19 7.60 14.11
CA HIS A 48 -1.32 8.26 13.47
C HIS A 48 -2.61 7.43 13.51
N ARG A 49 -2.65 6.40 14.35
CA ARG A 49 -3.77 5.46 14.50
C ARG A 49 -5.11 6.14 14.71
N LYS A 50 -5.14 7.24 15.49
CA LYS A 50 -6.35 8.04 15.76
C LYS A 50 -6.99 8.65 14.51
N TYR A 51 -6.21 8.87 13.44
CA TYR A 51 -6.68 9.43 12.17
C TYR A 51 -6.96 8.36 11.12
N ALA A 52 -6.36 7.18 11.27
CA ALA A 52 -6.62 6.04 10.43
C ALA A 52 -7.86 5.31 10.95
N GLN A 53 -9.03 5.82 10.56
CA GLN A 53 -10.36 5.30 10.89
C GLN A 53 -10.65 3.91 10.28
N GLY A 54 -9.61 3.09 10.03
CA GLY A 54 -9.70 1.75 9.47
C GLY A 54 -10.54 1.74 8.20
N ARG A 55 -9.98 2.28 7.10
CA ARG A 55 -10.72 2.55 5.86
C ARG A 55 -11.48 1.30 5.38
N PRO A 56 -12.71 1.48 4.85
CA PRO A 56 -13.52 0.35 4.41
C PRO A 56 -12.92 -0.25 3.13
N LYS A 57 -13.32 -1.48 2.80
CA LYS A 57 -12.76 -2.27 1.70
C LYS A 57 -12.78 -1.52 0.37
N GLU A 58 -13.89 -0.83 0.10
CA GLU A 58 -14.14 -0.09 -1.14
C GLU A 58 -13.14 1.05 -1.32
N TRP A 59 -12.66 1.62 -0.21
CA TRP A 59 -11.65 2.66 -0.25
C TRP A 59 -10.28 2.08 -0.64
N LEU A 60 -9.93 0.89 -0.11
CA LEU A 60 -8.69 0.20 -0.46
C LEU A 60 -8.69 -0.27 -1.92
N GLU A 61 -9.83 -0.75 -2.41
CA GLU A 61 -10.00 -1.17 -3.81
C GLU A 61 -9.75 -0.03 -4.81
N ARG A 62 -10.07 1.22 -4.44
CA ARG A 62 -9.78 2.40 -5.27
C ARG A 62 -8.28 2.67 -5.44
N LEU A 63 -7.42 2.14 -4.56
CA LEU A 63 -5.97 2.27 -4.68
C LEU A 63 -5.33 1.15 -5.50
N LEU A 64 -6.06 0.08 -5.84
CA LEU A 64 -5.54 -1.01 -6.66
C LEU A 64 -4.98 -0.57 -8.02
N PRO A 65 -5.61 0.38 -8.75
CA PRO A 65 -5.03 0.91 -9.99
C PRO A 65 -3.67 1.58 -9.78
N MET A 66 -3.45 2.21 -8.62
CA MET A 66 -2.16 2.85 -8.31
C MET A 66 -1.03 1.82 -8.19
N LEU A 67 -1.29 0.63 -7.64
CA LEU A 67 -0.32 -0.48 -7.58
C LEU A 67 0.07 -1.00 -8.98
N LYS A 68 -0.79 -0.78 -9.98
CA LYS A 68 -0.57 -1.16 -11.39
C LYS A 68 -0.08 0.01 -12.25
N SER A 69 0.13 1.19 -11.66
CA SER A 69 0.58 2.37 -12.38
C SER A 69 2.00 2.20 -12.94
N SER A 70 2.29 2.87 -14.06
CA SER A 70 3.65 3.05 -14.60
C SER A 70 4.55 3.83 -13.63
N ARG A 71 3.97 4.73 -12.82
CA ARG A 71 4.68 5.64 -11.92
C ARG A 71 5.12 4.95 -10.64
N ARG A 72 6.41 5.06 -10.32
CA ARG A 72 6.99 4.43 -9.13
C ARG A 72 6.42 5.05 -7.86
N GLU A 73 6.31 6.38 -7.82
CA GLU A 73 5.76 7.16 -6.72
C GLU A 73 4.34 6.71 -6.38
N ALA A 74 3.50 6.53 -7.39
CA ALA A 74 2.13 6.06 -7.19
C ALA A 74 2.07 4.63 -6.62
N ARG A 75 2.89 3.73 -7.17
CA ARG A 75 3.01 2.36 -6.68
C ARG A 75 3.52 2.32 -5.23
N SER A 76 4.51 3.14 -4.89
CA SER A 76 5.13 3.15 -3.56
C SER A 76 4.24 3.79 -2.50
N VAL A 77 3.52 4.88 -2.82
CA VAL A 77 2.54 5.47 -1.88
C VAL A 77 1.37 4.53 -1.64
N ALA A 78 0.88 3.86 -2.68
CA ALA A 78 -0.15 2.86 -2.52
C ALA A 78 0.33 1.73 -1.60
N ALA A 79 1.52 1.17 -1.85
CA ALA A 79 2.11 0.13 -1.00
C ALA A 79 2.27 0.60 0.45
N PHE A 80 2.79 1.81 0.67
CA PHE A 80 2.89 2.43 2.00
C PHE A 80 1.53 2.45 2.72
N HIS A 81 0.48 2.90 2.02
CA HIS A 81 -0.85 2.96 2.60
C HIS A 81 -1.43 1.57 2.90
N PHE A 82 -1.23 0.59 2.02
CA PHE A 82 -1.64 -0.79 2.27
C PHE A 82 -0.94 -1.37 3.50
N THR A 83 0.37 -1.16 3.67
CA THR A 83 1.10 -1.60 4.86
C THR A 83 0.59 -0.91 6.13
N LEU A 84 0.29 0.38 6.05
CA LEU A 84 -0.29 1.17 7.13
C LEU A 84 -1.65 0.61 7.58
N GLU A 85 -2.59 0.43 6.66
CA GLU A 85 -3.92 -0.11 6.99
C GLU A 85 -3.84 -1.57 7.44
N ALA A 86 -2.95 -2.38 6.85
CA ALA A 86 -2.76 -3.76 7.27
C ALA A 86 -2.23 -3.87 8.71
N THR A 87 -1.35 -2.96 9.12
CA THR A 87 -0.86 -2.86 10.51
C THR A 87 -2.01 -2.56 11.46
N ILE A 88 -2.85 -1.59 11.13
CA ILE A 88 -4.01 -1.20 11.96
C ILE A 88 -5.04 -2.33 12.03
N LYS A 89 -5.35 -2.96 10.89
CA LYS A 89 -6.35 -4.03 10.80
C LYS A 89 -5.88 -5.31 11.49
N LYS A 90 -4.57 -5.60 11.50
CA LYS A 90 -3.99 -6.69 12.30
C LYS A 90 -4.29 -6.49 13.78
N GLU A 91 -4.06 -5.30 14.31
CA GLU A 91 -4.36 -4.98 15.72
C GLU A 91 -5.86 -5.01 16.03
N GLN A 92 -6.70 -4.70 15.04
CA GLN A 92 -8.16 -4.78 15.17
C GLN A 92 -8.72 -6.19 14.97
N ASN A 93 -7.89 -7.18 14.62
CA ASN A 93 -8.30 -8.51 14.19
C ASN A 93 -9.32 -8.50 13.01
N LYS A 94 -9.14 -7.57 12.06
CA LYS A 94 -10.01 -7.31 10.90
C LYS A 94 -9.26 -7.42 9.57
N LEU A 95 -8.43 -8.45 9.43
CA LEU A 95 -7.63 -8.69 8.22
C LEU A 95 -8.44 -9.27 7.05
N ASP A 96 -9.66 -9.72 7.31
CA ASP A 96 -10.65 -10.17 6.33
C ASP A 96 -10.93 -9.12 5.23
N VAL A 97 -10.74 -7.84 5.54
CA VAL A 97 -10.87 -6.75 4.56
C VAL A 97 -9.93 -6.91 3.35
N PHE A 98 -8.75 -7.50 3.54
CA PHE A 98 -7.78 -7.75 2.47
C PHE A 98 -8.03 -9.08 1.75
N GLN A 99 -8.89 -9.94 2.31
CA GLN A 99 -9.21 -11.23 1.72
C GLN A 99 -10.21 -11.08 0.56
N LYS A 100 -10.08 -12.00 -0.39
CA LYS A 100 -11.01 -12.14 -1.51
C LYS A 100 -12.34 -12.68 -0.99
N PRO A 101 -13.50 -12.13 -1.40
CA PRO A 101 -14.75 -12.85 -1.23
C PRO A 101 -14.65 -14.17 -2.01
N ALA A 102 -15.02 -15.29 -1.38
CA ALA A 102 -14.93 -16.63 -2.00
C ALA A 102 -15.62 -16.74 -3.38
N ALA A 103 -16.49 -15.78 -3.73
CA ALA A 103 -17.34 -15.77 -4.92
C ALA A 103 -16.87 -14.86 -6.09
N SER A 104 -15.71 -14.18 -6.03
CA SER A 104 -15.33 -13.28 -7.15
C SER A 104 -14.41 -13.95 -8.19
N ASN A 105 -14.75 -13.84 -9.48
CA ASN A 105 -13.91 -14.32 -10.60
C ASN A 105 -12.72 -13.39 -10.92
N SER A 106 -12.38 -12.44 -10.04
CA SER A 106 -11.24 -11.54 -10.22
C SER A 106 -9.92 -12.31 -10.00
N LYS A 107 -9.06 -12.35 -11.03
CA LYS A 107 -7.80 -13.12 -11.05
C LYS A 107 -6.72 -12.64 -10.07
N LEU A 108 -6.90 -11.52 -9.37
CA LEU A 108 -5.92 -10.95 -8.43
C LEU A 108 -6.61 -10.34 -7.20
N THR A 109 -6.10 -10.66 -6.01
CA THR A 109 -6.50 -10.09 -4.71
C THR A 109 -5.72 -8.81 -4.39
N MET A 110 -6.15 -8.05 -3.36
CA MET A 110 -5.38 -6.90 -2.84
C MET A 110 -3.96 -7.33 -2.43
N THR A 111 -3.87 -8.50 -1.79
CA THR A 111 -2.63 -9.21 -1.46
C THR A 111 -1.76 -9.45 -2.68
N ASP A 112 -2.33 -9.99 -3.77
CA ASP A 112 -1.57 -10.28 -4.99
C ASP A 112 -1.05 -9.01 -5.66
N CYS A 113 -1.81 -7.91 -5.62
CA CYS A 113 -1.35 -6.64 -6.19
C CYS A 113 -0.19 -6.04 -5.39
N VAL A 114 -0.20 -6.15 -4.05
CA VAL A 114 0.89 -5.66 -3.20
C VAL A 114 2.15 -6.52 -3.36
N ILE A 115 2.00 -7.85 -3.39
CA ILE A 115 3.11 -8.80 -3.62
C ILE A 115 3.70 -8.61 -5.02
N GLN A 116 2.86 -8.54 -6.07
CA GLN A 116 3.34 -8.31 -7.43
C GLN A 116 3.99 -6.94 -7.61
N ASN A 117 3.55 -5.90 -6.89
CA ASN A 117 4.22 -4.60 -6.90
C ASN A 117 5.61 -4.69 -6.29
N HIS A 118 5.76 -5.38 -5.15
CA HIS A 118 7.06 -5.64 -4.52
C HIS A 118 8.02 -6.42 -5.44
N LEU A 119 7.50 -7.42 -6.17
CA LEU A 119 8.29 -8.27 -7.06
C LEU A 119 8.58 -7.64 -8.43
N ARG A 120 7.74 -6.74 -8.95
CA ARG A 120 7.89 -6.27 -10.33
C ARG A 120 9.00 -5.26 -10.53
N HIS A 121 9.10 -4.16 -9.79
CA HIS A 121 10.13 -3.15 -10.06
C HIS A 121 10.46 -2.28 -8.84
N GLN A 122 11.67 -2.47 -8.31
CA GLN A 122 12.34 -1.68 -7.29
C GLN A 122 11.66 -1.73 -5.91
N PRO A 123 12.41 -1.98 -4.82
CA PRO A 123 11.82 -1.97 -3.49
C PRO A 123 11.16 -0.60 -3.22
N PRO A 124 10.10 -0.56 -2.41
CA PRO A 124 9.53 0.70 -1.97
C PRO A 124 10.60 1.62 -1.36
N PHE A 125 10.40 2.93 -1.46
CA PHE A 125 11.42 3.93 -1.14
C PHE A 125 11.84 3.98 0.35
N TRP A 126 11.16 3.34 1.31
CA TRP A 126 11.59 3.42 2.71
C TRP A 126 12.77 2.47 3.00
N PRO A 127 13.96 2.99 3.40
CA PRO A 127 15.14 2.20 3.71
C PRO A 127 15.04 1.80 5.19
N ASN A 128 15.28 0.54 5.52
CA ASN A 128 15.03 -0.02 6.86
C ASN A 128 13.54 -0.12 7.24
N ALA A 129 12.77 -0.91 6.48
CA ALA A 129 11.88 -1.82 7.19
C ALA A 129 12.80 -2.70 8.06
N ASN A 130 13.05 -2.28 9.31
CA ASN A 130 13.73 -3.12 10.29
C ASN A 130 12.83 -4.34 10.42
N TYR A 131 13.14 -5.42 9.68
CA TYR A 131 12.47 -6.70 9.80
C TYR A 131 12.93 -7.37 11.10
N GLY A 132 12.70 -6.71 12.24
CA GLY A 132 12.91 -7.33 13.53
C GLY A 132 12.04 -8.59 13.63
N PRO A 133 12.40 -9.51 14.54
CA PRO A 133 11.80 -10.84 14.62
C PRO A 133 10.26 -10.79 14.77
N ASP A 134 9.73 -9.72 15.36
CA ASP A 134 8.30 -9.55 15.65
C ASP A 134 7.51 -8.80 14.55
N TYR A 135 8.20 -8.17 13.59
CA TYR A 135 7.59 -7.35 12.54
C TYR A 135 8.08 -7.72 11.13
N ARG A 136 8.19 -9.04 10.89
CA ARG A 136 8.04 -9.64 9.56
C ARG A 136 6.66 -9.28 9.00
N LEU A 137 6.43 -8.08 8.50
CA LEU A 137 5.06 -7.67 8.11
C LEU A 137 4.94 -7.04 6.72
N SER A 138 6.02 -6.62 6.07
CA SER A 138 5.89 -6.00 4.74
C SER A 138 5.53 -7.02 3.63
N PRO A 139 6.13 -8.23 3.55
CA PRO A 139 5.61 -9.34 2.75
C PRO A 139 4.77 -10.33 3.58
N PHE A 140 5.06 -10.46 4.88
CA PHE A 140 4.54 -11.56 5.70
C PHE A 140 3.09 -11.37 6.16
N ILE A 141 2.58 -10.14 6.38
CA ILE A 141 1.13 -9.94 6.62
C ILE A 141 0.32 -10.59 5.48
N PHE A 142 0.77 -10.33 4.26
CA PHE A 142 0.11 -10.79 3.05
C PHE A 142 0.35 -12.27 2.77
N TYR A 143 1.53 -12.81 3.11
CA TYR A 143 1.81 -14.25 3.05
C TYR A 143 1.02 -15.08 4.06
N THR A 144 0.76 -14.57 5.27
CA THR A 144 -0.04 -15.28 6.30
C THR A 144 -1.55 -15.21 6.06
N ALA A 145 -2.00 -14.35 5.14
CA ALA A 145 -3.41 -14.25 4.74
C ALA A 145 -3.76 -15.18 3.56
N LEU A 146 -2.78 -15.89 2.98
CA LEU A 146 -3.04 -17.00 2.07
C LEU A 146 -3.47 -18.22 2.89
N PRO A 147 -4.57 -18.90 2.55
CA PRO A 147 -4.71 -20.28 2.99
C PRO A 147 -3.48 -21.02 2.44
N THR A 148 -2.74 -21.69 3.32
CA THR A 148 -1.75 -22.67 2.89
C THR A 148 -2.51 -23.64 2.00
N SER A 149 -2.32 -23.55 0.68
CA SER A 149 -2.67 -24.64 -0.20
C SER A 149 -1.76 -25.77 0.22
N SER A 150 -2.24 -26.63 1.11
CA SER A 150 -1.65 -27.92 1.36
C SER A 150 -1.62 -28.62 0.01
N ALA A 151 -0.41 -28.86 -0.49
CA ALA A 151 -0.19 -29.84 -1.52
C ALA A 151 -0.80 -31.17 -1.05
N GLY A 152 -1.67 -31.73 -1.88
CA GLY A 152 -2.32 -33.03 -1.73
C GLY A 152 -2.97 -33.37 -3.05
#